data_AF-A0A1H5YZD8-F1
#
_entry.id   AF-A0A1H5YZD8-F1
#
_cell.length_a   1.000
_cell.length_b   1.000
_cell.length_c   1.000
_cell.angle_alpha   90.00
_cell.angle_beta   90.00
_cell.angle_gamma   90.00
#
_symmetry.space_group_name_H-M   'P 1'
#
loop_
_entity.id
_entity.type
_entity.pdbx_description
1 polymer ?
#
loop_
_entity_poly.entity_id
_entity_poly.type
_entity_poly.pdbx_seq_one_letter_code
_entity_poly.pdbx_strand_id
1 'polypeptide(L)'
;MDIKDTISNWLQELSATETIPKSIKGLYFGLKGTLEGYAIYLTGAKSYDENDDDWACEIDYEPKNKYLILPVQDSICQWTLLKKTRETLKELLANHKLKSQLFNKFDHIALGFDDGELVTVK
;
A
#
# COMPACT_ATOMS: atom_id res chain seq x y z
N MET A 1 2.96 -13.83 -13.83
CA MET A 1 2.06 -13.65 -12.68
C MET A 1 1.42 -12.28 -12.82
N ASP A 2 0.11 -12.16 -12.66
CA ASP A 2 -0.55 -10.86 -12.77
C ASP A 2 -0.35 -10.02 -11.50
N ILE A 3 -0.26 -8.69 -11.65
CA ILE A 3 -0.04 -7.75 -10.53
C ILE A 3 -1.11 -7.90 -9.44
N LYS A 4 -2.36 -8.18 -9.82
CA LYS A 4 -3.46 -8.31 -8.86
C LYS A 4 -3.29 -9.52 -7.97
N ASP A 5 -2.96 -10.67 -8.53
CA ASP A 5 -2.73 -11.90 -7.76
C ASP A 5 -1.51 -11.74 -6.84
N THR A 6 -0.45 -11.11 -7.32
CA THR A 6 0.75 -10.83 -6.53
C THR A 6 0.46 -9.91 -5.34
N ILE A 7 -0.25 -8.79 -5.56
CA ILE A 7 -0.65 -7.88 -4.46
C ILE A 7 -1.62 -8.58 -3.51
N SER A 8 -2.59 -9.33 -4.03
CA SER A 8 -3.57 -10.07 -3.22
C SER A 8 -2.90 -11.05 -2.26
N ASN A 9 -1.94 -11.85 -2.73
CA ASN A 9 -1.20 -12.80 -1.90
C ASN A 9 -0.39 -12.08 -0.82
N TRP A 10 0.32 -11.01 -1.18
CA TRP A 10 1.08 -10.22 -0.23
C TRP A 10 0.21 -9.60 0.87
N LEU A 11 -0.95 -9.02 0.51
CA LEU A 11 -1.90 -8.48 1.49
C LEU A 11 -2.44 -9.58 2.42
N GLN A 12 -2.69 -10.79 1.91
CA GLN A 12 -3.12 -11.93 2.72
C GLN A 12 -2.01 -12.38 3.70
N GLU A 13 -0.77 -12.45 3.24
CA GLU A 13 0.39 -12.78 4.07
C GLU A 13 0.59 -11.75 5.19
N LEU A 14 0.55 -10.45 4.87
CA LEU A 14 0.60 -9.39 5.88
C LEU A 14 -0.53 -9.56 6.90
N SER A 15 -1.74 -9.83 6.43
CA SER A 15 -2.90 -10.00 7.31
C SER A 15 -2.83 -11.23 8.21
N ALA A 16 -2.11 -12.27 7.79
CA ALA A 16 -1.91 -13.49 8.56
C ALA A 16 -0.75 -13.41 9.55
N THR A 17 0.24 -12.54 9.28
CA THR A 17 1.51 -12.51 10.03
C THR A 17 1.69 -11.26 10.88
N GLU A 18 0.98 -10.18 10.56
CA GLU A 18 1.17 -8.87 11.20
C GLU A 18 -0.03 -8.48 12.06
N THR A 19 0.25 -7.71 13.11
CA THR A 19 -0.77 -7.04 13.93
C THR A 19 -0.42 -5.57 14.04
N ILE A 20 -1.17 -4.73 13.31
CA ILE A 20 -0.94 -3.29 13.33
C ILE A 20 -1.47 -2.70 14.65
N PRO A 21 -0.65 -1.94 15.42
CA PRO A 21 -1.06 -1.30 16.67
C PRO A 21 -2.31 -0.43 16.50
N LYS A 22 -3.18 -0.40 17.51
CA LYS A 22 -4.40 0.43 17.50
C LYS A 22 -4.12 1.94 17.48
N SER A 23 -2.89 2.35 17.79
CA SER A 23 -2.46 3.76 17.72
C SER A 23 -2.29 4.26 16.30
N ILE A 24 -2.11 3.36 15.32
CA ILE A 24 -1.99 3.72 13.91
C ILE A 24 -3.36 4.16 13.39
N LYS A 25 -3.39 5.32 12.72
CA LYS A 25 -4.59 5.93 12.15
C LYS A 25 -4.61 5.86 10.62
N GLY A 26 -3.46 5.99 9.97
CA GLY A 26 -3.30 5.94 8.53
C GLY A 26 -2.39 4.80 8.09
N LEU A 27 -2.69 4.22 6.93
CA LEU A 27 -1.79 3.31 6.23
C LEU A 27 -1.32 3.93 4.93
N TYR A 28 -0.02 3.83 4.67
CA TYR A 28 0.58 4.31 3.43
C TYR A 28 1.20 3.15 2.66
N PHE A 29 0.74 3.00 1.41
CA PHE A 29 1.35 2.13 0.42
C PHE A 29 2.33 2.94 -0.44
N GLY A 30 3.63 2.84 -0.18
CA GLY A 30 4.63 3.55 -0.97
C GLY A 30 5.06 2.77 -2.20
N LEU A 31 5.30 3.46 -3.31
CA LEU A 31 5.87 2.95 -4.55
C LEU A 31 7.27 3.51 -4.72
N LYS A 32 8.21 2.64 -5.10
CA LYS A 32 9.57 3.07 -5.44
C LYS A 32 10.17 2.24 -6.56
N GLY A 33 11.07 2.88 -7.31
CA GLY A 33 11.91 2.17 -8.27
C GLY A 33 12.95 1.31 -7.55
N THR A 34 13.26 0.15 -8.12
CA THR A 34 14.33 -0.76 -7.69
C THR A 34 15.18 -1.15 -8.90
N LEU A 35 16.29 -1.85 -8.66
CA LEU A 35 17.09 -2.42 -9.76
C LEU A 35 16.32 -3.49 -10.56
N GLU A 36 15.26 -4.05 -9.98
CA GLU A 36 14.42 -5.10 -10.55
C GLU A 36 13.06 -4.57 -11.04
N GLY A 37 12.92 -3.25 -11.21
CA GLY A 37 11.69 -2.60 -11.66
C GLY A 37 11.07 -1.73 -10.57
N TYR A 38 9.91 -2.12 -10.06
CA TYR A 38 9.19 -1.35 -9.04
C TYR A 38 8.80 -2.22 -7.85
N ALA A 39 8.83 -1.62 -6.66
CA ALA A 39 8.32 -2.23 -5.44
C ALA A 39 7.21 -1.39 -4.84
N ILE A 40 6.24 -2.08 -4.23
CA ILE A 40 5.29 -1.49 -3.29
C ILE A 40 5.73 -1.83 -1.87
N TYR A 41 5.46 -0.93 -0.92
CA TYR A 41 5.67 -1.19 0.49
C TYR A 41 4.58 -0.65 1.38
N LEU A 42 4.47 -1.15 2.61
CA LEU A 42 3.47 -0.71 3.59
C LEU A 42 4.13 -0.08 4.82
N THR A 43 3.60 1.06 5.24
CA THR A 43 3.89 1.70 6.53
C THR A 43 2.59 2.17 7.20
N GLY A 44 2.67 2.53 8.48
CA GLY A 44 1.56 3.12 9.20
C GLY A 44 1.98 4.33 10.03
N ALA A 45 1.10 5.32 10.11
CA ALA A 45 1.27 6.57 10.84
C ALA A 45 0.25 6.69 11.99
N LYS A 46 0.63 7.29 13.12
CA LYS A 46 -0.32 7.64 14.21
C LYS A 46 -1.05 8.95 13.96
N SER A 47 -0.53 9.77 13.05
CA SER A 47 -1.17 10.97 12.53
C SER A 47 -1.93 10.63 11.25
N TYR A 48 -2.95 11.44 10.96
CA TYR A 48 -3.61 11.50 9.68
C TYR A 48 -4.17 12.91 9.57
N ASP A 49 -3.88 13.58 8.46
CA ASP A 49 -4.47 14.86 8.08
C ASP A 49 -4.87 14.77 6.61
N GLU A 50 -6.11 15.16 6.30
CA GLU A 50 -6.62 15.13 4.92
C GLU A 50 -6.08 16.28 4.06
N ASN A 51 -5.51 17.31 4.68
CA ASN A 51 -5.00 18.51 4.02
C ASN A 51 -3.46 18.58 4.01
N ASP A 52 -2.80 17.62 4.67
CA ASP A 52 -1.35 17.60 4.82
C ASP A 52 -0.81 16.18 4.59
N ASP A 53 -0.31 15.93 3.38
CA ASP A 53 0.20 14.63 2.96
C ASP A 53 1.46 14.18 3.73
N ASP A 54 2.08 15.06 4.54
CA ASP A 54 3.27 14.75 5.34
C ASP A 54 3.02 13.59 6.33
N TRP A 55 1.78 13.32 6.73
CA TRP A 55 1.45 12.17 7.57
C TRP A 55 1.91 10.85 6.94
N ALA A 56 1.89 10.74 5.60
CA ALA A 56 2.31 9.54 4.89
C ALA A 56 3.82 9.29 4.98
N CYS A 57 4.60 10.32 5.29
CA CYS A 57 6.03 10.23 5.56
C CYS A 57 6.34 9.87 7.02
N GLU A 58 5.37 9.96 7.93
CA GLU A 58 5.54 9.60 9.34
C GLU A 58 5.45 8.07 9.53
N ILE A 59 6.60 7.44 9.73
CA ILE A 59 6.68 5.98 9.91
C ILE A 59 6.63 5.64 11.41
N ASP A 60 5.45 5.34 11.92
CA ASP A 60 5.23 4.86 13.29
C ASP A 60 5.13 3.34 13.39
N TYR A 61 4.90 2.66 12.26
CA TYR A 61 4.80 1.22 12.17
C TYR A 61 5.30 0.72 10.81
N GLU A 62 6.05 -0.37 10.84
CA GLU A 62 6.49 -1.10 9.66
C GLU A 62 6.30 -2.61 9.89
N PRO A 63 5.62 -3.32 8.97
CA PRO A 63 5.56 -4.77 9.03
C PRO A 63 6.92 -5.40 8.71
N LYS A 64 7.16 -6.62 9.17
CA LYS A 64 8.44 -7.32 8.95
C LYS A 64 8.70 -7.57 7.46
N ASN A 65 7.66 -7.94 6.71
CA ASN A 65 7.71 -8.18 5.26
C ASN A 65 7.07 -7.03 4.48
N LYS A 66 7.54 -5.80 4.74
CA LYS A 66 6.92 -4.58 4.19
C LYS A 66 7.06 -4.38 2.70
N TYR A 67 7.93 -5.10 1.99
CA TYR A 67 8.19 -4.89 0.56
C TYR A 67 7.64 -6.02 -0.31
N LEU A 68 7.17 -5.65 -1.50
CA LEU A 68 6.78 -6.55 -2.57
C LEU A 68 7.29 -6.02 -3.91
N ILE A 69 8.03 -6.85 -4.66
CA ILE A 69 8.40 -6.54 -6.05
C ILE A 69 7.17 -6.74 -6.94
N LEU A 70 6.85 -5.73 -7.74
CA LEU A 70 5.69 -5.75 -8.63
C LEU A 70 6.07 -6.41 -9.96
N PRO A 71 5.27 -7.37 -10.47
CA PRO A 71 5.53 -8.02 -11.76
C PRO A 71 5.05 -7.14 -12.91
N VAL A 72 5.71 -5.99 -13.09
CA VAL A 72 5.39 -4.99 -14.12
C VAL A 72 6.49 -4.93 -15.17
N GLN A 73 6.16 -4.41 -16.35
CA GLN A 73 7.14 -4.22 -17.40
C GLN A 73 8.08 -3.07 -17.01
N ASP A 74 9.37 -3.21 -17.28
CA ASP A 74 10.40 -2.20 -16.97
C ASP A 74 10.10 -0.82 -17.58
N SER A 75 9.37 -0.79 -18.70
CA SER A 75 8.99 0.44 -19.41
C SER A 75 7.69 1.09 -18.93
N ILE A 76 7.03 0.55 -17.91
CA ILE A 76 5.79 1.15 -17.38
C ILE A 76 6.12 2.54 -16.80
N CYS A 77 5.37 3.55 -17.21
CA CYS A 77 5.52 4.87 -16.63
C CYS A 77 4.89 4.92 -15.23
N GLN A 78 5.47 5.76 -14.36
CA GLN A 78 5.06 5.87 -12.95
C GLN A 78 3.57 6.20 -12.79
N TRP A 79 3.01 7.06 -13.65
CA TRP A 79 1.59 7.40 -13.62
C TRP A 79 0.68 6.19 -13.90
N THR A 80 1.01 5.41 -14.92
CA THR A 80 0.26 4.18 -15.25
C THR A 80 0.40 3.15 -14.14
N LEU A 81 1.58 3.02 -13.54
CA LEU A 81 1.79 2.15 -12.39
C LEU A 81 0.94 2.59 -11.19
N LEU A 82 0.99 3.86 -10.83
CA LEU A 82 0.22 4.43 -9.72
C LEU A 82 -1.27 4.15 -9.90
N LYS A 83 -1.82 4.48 -11.08
CA LYS A 83 -3.23 4.25 -11.39
C LYS A 83 -3.60 2.77 -11.32
N LYS A 84 -2.81 1.89 -11.94
CA LYS A 84 -3.07 0.45 -11.96
C LYS A 84 -3.01 -0.16 -10.56
N THR A 85 -2.02 0.23 -9.76
CA THR A 85 -1.87 -0.21 -8.37
C THR A 85 -3.01 0.32 -7.51
N ARG A 86 -3.41 1.58 -7.66
CA ARG A 86 -4.54 2.18 -6.95
C ARG A 86 -5.84 1.43 -7.21
N GLU A 87 -6.16 1.18 -8.48
CA GLU A 87 -7.37 0.43 -8.88
C GLU A 87 -7.34 -1.00 -8.33
N THR A 88 -6.17 -1.65 -8.39
CA THR A 88 -5.97 -2.99 -7.82
C THR A 88 -6.21 -3.01 -6.32
N LEU A 89 -5.60 -2.10 -5.56
CA LEU A 89 -5.78 -2.00 -4.11
C LEU A 89 -7.24 -1.69 -3.75
N LYS A 90 -7.89 -0.75 -4.45
CA LYS A 90 -9.31 -0.44 -4.25
C LYS A 90 -10.19 -1.67 -4.44
N GLU A 91 -9.98 -2.42 -5.51
CA GLU A 91 -10.76 -3.63 -5.76
C GLU A 91 -10.51 -4.71 -4.70
N LEU A 92 -9.24 -4.94 -4.35
CA LEU A 92 -8.84 -5.96 -3.38
C LEU A 92 -9.34 -5.64 -1.97
N LEU A 93 -9.29 -4.38 -1.54
CA LEU A 93 -9.76 -3.93 -0.22
C LEU A 93 -11.28 -3.83 -0.14
N ALA A 94 -11.97 -3.60 -1.26
CA ALA A 94 -13.44 -3.67 -1.32
C ALA A 94 -13.95 -5.13 -1.35
N ASN A 95 -13.13 -6.07 -1.84
CA ASN A 95 -13.56 -7.46 -1.99
C ASN A 95 -13.57 -8.19 -0.64
N HIS A 96 -14.77 -8.58 -0.20
CA HIS A 96 -14.99 -9.34 1.02
C HIS A 96 -14.26 -10.69 1.12
N LYS A 97 -13.65 -11.21 0.04
CA LYS A 97 -12.80 -12.42 0.09
C LYS A 97 -11.44 -12.17 0.71
N LEU A 98 -10.88 -10.96 0.54
CA LEU A 98 -9.77 -10.48 1.38
C LEU A 98 -10.38 -10.12 2.74
N LYS A 99 -10.82 -11.12 3.51
CA LYS A 99 -11.13 -10.97 4.95
C LYS A 99 -9.86 -10.75 5.78
N SER A 100 -8.95 -9.96 5.25
CA SER A 100 -7.97 -9.24 6.02
C SER A 100 -8.74 -8.33 6.98
N GLN A 101 -8.97 -8.81 8.21
CA GLN A 101 -9.44 -7.95 9.29
C GLN A 101 -8.44 -6.80 9.54
N LEU A 102 -7.20 -6.97 9.09
CA LEU A 102 -6.11 -6.02 9.28
C LEU A 102 -6.38 -4.68 8.58
N PHE A 103 -6.75 -4.66 7.30
CA PHE A 103 -6.97 -3.42 6.54
C PHE A 103 -8.39 -2.85 6.72
N ASN A 104 -9.38 -3.68 7.08
CA ASN A 104 -10.78 -3.22 7.19
C ASN A 104 -11.01 -2.20 8.31
N LYS A 105 -10.15 -2.20 9.34
CA LYS A 105 -10.23 -1.27 10.48
C LYS A 105 -9.67 0.13 10.19
N PHE A 106 -9.08 0.36 9.02
CA PHE A 106 -8.54 1.65 8.63
C PHE A 106 -9.49 2.35 7.67
N ASP A 107 -9.80 3.60 8.02
CA ASP A 107 -10.60 4.52 7.20
C ASP A 107 -9.71 5.40 6.31
N HIS A 108 -8.39 5.36 6.52
CA HIS A 108 -7.42 6.18 5.81
C HIS A 108 -6.30 5.32 5.25
N ILE A 109 -6.36 5.07 3.95
CA ILE A 109 -5.35 4.33 3.21
C ILE A 109 -4.95 5.15 1.98
N ALA A 110 -3.67 5.47 1.90
CA ALA A 110 -3.09 6.20 0.78
C ALA A 110 -2.07 5.35 0.00
N LEU A 111 -1.79 5.76 -1.22
CA LEU A 111 -0.79 5.19 -2.11
C LEU A 111 -0.03 6.33 -2.79
N GLY A 112 1.27 6.21 -2.98
CA GLY A 112 2.05 7.27 -3.62
C GLY A 112 3.47 6.85 -3.93
N PHE A 113 4.21 7.72 -4.61
CA PHE A 113 5.66 7.63 -4.68
C PHE A 113 6.27 8.57 -3.63
N ASP A 114 7.44 8.22 -3.11
CA ASP A 114 8.12 9.01 -2.06
C ASP A 114 8.37 10.47 -2.47
N ASP A 115 8.63 10.72 -3.76
CA ASP A 115 8.83 12.06 -4.34
C ASP A 115 7.65 12.50 -5.25
N GLY A 116 6.49 11.85 -5.13
CA GLY A 116 5.38 12.01 -6.07
C GLY A 116 4.05 12.34 -5.43
N GLU A 117 2.98 12.21 -6.22
CA GLU A 117 1.61 12.47 -5.77
C GLU A 117 1.12 11.36 -4.84
N LEU A 118 0.52 11.75 -3.71
CA LEU A 118 -0.24 10.89 -2.82
C LEU A 118 -1.69 10.79 -3.33
N VAL A 119 -2.21 9.57 -3.42
CA VAL A 119 -3.59 9.32 -3.83
C VAL A 119 -4.33 8.45 -2.82
N THR A 120 -5.56 8.84 -2.50
CA THR A 120 -6.41 8.08 -1.59
C THR A 120 -6.91 6.77 -2.24
N VAL A 121 -6.78 5.68 -1.49
CA VAL A 121 -7.28 4.34 -1.82
C VAL A 121 -8.62 4.08 -1.13
N LYS A 122 -8.70 4.30 0.18
CA LYS A 122 -9.89 4.16 1.02
C LYS A 122 -9.89 5.28 2.04
#